data_AF-A0A1A9Z3X2-F1
#
_entry.id   AF-A0A1A9Z3X2-F1
#
_cell.length_a   1.000
_cell.length_b   1.000
_cell.length_c   1.000
_cell.angle_alpha   90.00
_cell.angle_beta   90.00
_cell.angle_gamma   90.00
#
_symmetry.space_group_name_H-M   'P 1'
#
loop_
_entity.id
_entity.type
_entity.pdbx_description
1 polymer ?
#
loop_
_entity_poly.entity_id
_entity_poly.type
_entity_poly.pdbx_seq_one_letter_code
_entity_poly.pdbx_strand_id
1 'polypeptide(L)'
;MHLLGALYRLAQMESDPKGLLHENDSFSDFRRKVSDLIKDVAYIMGSGACFKQMFLLLQSPGATWESTQSALFIMQNVAKNIIPNENEIIPKVAEAILNLTDKTHIDVRYTSIMLLGELCDWIENHAETLQAVLDFLLCSLQQKKVLAAAAAIALTSIRSFEINNDLAIGLLKGISLILSRLPRNQLETTMREIIRFQLEPLAELVKSGPVTVVCKGERTDPAYWVDRACAVIRHTNPDVSIEEIHPTLQILNETWPLISQIMGKYQTDVRVMERTCRLIRYGVRMVRKQASLLVEPLINQMVCLYALHHHSCFLYLGSVFVDEC
;
A
#
# COMPACT_ATOMS: atom_id res chain seq x y z
N MET A 1 31.20 -2.21 -1.58
CA MET A 1 31.24 -0.73 -1.41
C MET A 1 31.11 0.06 -2.70
N HIS A 2 31.87 -0.24 -3.78
CA HIS A 2 31.78 0.53 -5.03
C HIS A 2 30.42 0.48 -5.74
N LEU A 3 29.73 -0.67 -5.69
CA LEU A 3 28.43 -0.84 -6.34
C LEU A 3 27.32 -0.02 -5.67
N LEU A 4 27.19 -0.05 -4.34
CA LEU A 4 26.20 0.76 -3.62
C LEU A 4 26.42 2.27 -3.84
N GLY A 5 27.69 2.72 -3.88
CA GLY A 5 28.02 4.10 -4.22
C GLY A 5 27.69 4.49 -5.67
N ALA A 6 27.73 3.53 -6.61
CA ALA A 6 27.28 3.76 -7.97
C ALA A 6 25.74 3.84 -8.05
N LEU A 7 25.02 2.93 -7.38
CA LEU A 7 23.55 2.96 -7.29
C LEU A 7 23.05 4.26 -6.64
N TYR A 8 23.74 4.73 -5.61
CA TYR A 8 23.50 6.03 -5.00
C TYR A 8 23.58 7.18 -6.00
N ARG A 9 24.63 7.23 -6.83
CA ARG A 9 24.75 8.28 -7.85
C ARG A 9 23.71 8.12 -8.96
N LEU A 10 23.43 6.89 -9.39
CA LEU A 10 22.44 6.60 -10.44
C LEU A 10 21.00 6.92 -10.01
N ALA A 11 20.69 6.82 -8.72
CA ALA A 11 19.36 7.12 -8.19
C ALA A 11 19.13 8.62 -7.93
N GLN A 12 20.15 9.48 -8.08
CA GLN A 12 19.99 10.92 -7.89
C GLN A 12 19.10 11.52 -8.99
N MET A 13 18.17 12.37 -8.55
CA MET A 13 17.28 13.09 -9.44
C MET A 13 18.03 14.25 -10.10
N GLU A 14 17.68 14.57 -11.35
CA GLU A 14 18.21 15.76 -12.01
C GLU A 14 17.63 17.04 -11.37
N SER A 15 18.43 18.10 -11.36
CA SER A 15 18.05 19.42 -10.86
C SER A 15 17.11 20.16 -11.84
N ASP A 16 16.02 19.53 -12.29
CA ASP A 16 15.05 20.19 -13.17
C ASP A 16 13.98 20.93 -12.33
N PRO A 17 13.53 22.16 -12.71
CA PRO A 17 12.67 23.00 -11.87
C PRO A 17 11.24 22.49 -11.62
N LYS A 18 10.84 21.34 -12.19
CA LYS A 18 9.44 20.90 -12.20
C LYS A 18 8.99 20.10 -10.97
N GLY A 19 9.91 19.71 -10.08
CA GLY A 19 9.59 18.84 -8.94
C GLY A 19 9.15 17.43 -9.36
N LEU A 20 8.77 16.62 -8.37
CA LEU A 20 8.31 15.21 -8.43
C LEU A 20 8.22 14.54 -9.82
N LEU A 21 9.01 13.48 -9.98
CA LEU A 21 8.99 12.61 -11.17
C LEU A 21 7.58 12.11 -11.46
N HIS A 22 7.15 12.25 -12.71
CA HIS A 22 5.94 11.60 -13.19
C HIS A 22 6.19 10.09 -13.33
N GLU A 23 5.25 9.24 -12.92
CA GLU A 23 5.42 7.78 -12.99
C GLU A 23 5.58 7.21 -14.41
N ASN A 24 5.19 7.98 -15.43
CA ASN A 24 5.38 7.67 -16.85
C ASN A 24 6.72 8.19 -17.41
N ASP A 25 7.58 8.72 -16.55
CA ASP A 25 8.93 9.10 -16.93
C ASP A 25 9.80 7.83 -17.00
N SER A 26 10.54 7.69 -18.12
CA SER A 26 11.57 6.68 -18.31
C SER A 26 12.53 6.57 -17.12
N PHE A 27 12.75 7.68 -16.40
CA PHE A 27 13.57 7.70 -15.20
C PHE A 27 12.90 7.04 -13.99
N SER A 28 11.57 7.11 -13.86
CA SER A 28 10.83 6.40 -12.82
C SER A 28 10.95 4.89 -13.00
N ASP A 29 10.78 4.39 -14.23
CA ASP A 29 10.99 2.98 -14.58
C ASP A 29 12.43 2.52 -14.27
N PHE A 30 13.40 3.37 -14.62
CA PHE A 30 14.80 3.12 -14.27
C PHE A 30 15.01 3.03 -12.77
N ARG A 31 14.44 3.95 -11.98
CA ARG A 31 14.55 3.93 -10.52
C ARG A 31 13.89 2.72 -9.88
N ARG A 32 12.81 2.17 -10.44
CA ARG A 32 12.24 0.89 -9.99
C ARG A 32 13.23 -0.27 -10.18
N LYS A 33 13.90 -0.34 -11.34
CA LYS A 33 14.97 -1.34 -11.58
C LYS A 33 16.17 -1.15 -10.64
N VAL A 34 16.54 0.11 -10.35
CA VAL A 34 17.59 0.42 -9.37
C VAL A 34 17.17 -0.01 -7.96
N SER A 35 15.91 0.19 -7.58
CA SER A 35 15.32 -0.29 -6.31
C SER A 35 15.46 -1.81 -6.16
N ASP A 36 15.12 -2.58 -7.19
CA ASP A 36 15.26 -4.03 -7.16
C ASP A 36 16.73 -4.46 -6.99
N LEU A 37 17.64 -3.82 -7.74
CA LEU A 37 19.07 -4.09 -7.61
C LEU A 37 19.64 -3.69 -6.23
N ILE A 38 19.13 -2.61 -5.61
CA ILE A 38 19.51 -2.22 -4.24
C ILE A 38 19.15 -3.32 -3.25
N LYS A 39 17.96 -3.94 -3.39
CA LYS A 39 17.51 -5.03 -2.52
C LYS A 39 18.42 -6.26 -2.64
N ASP A 40 18.80 -6.62 -3.88
CA ASP A 40 19.74 -7.72 -4.13
C ASP A 40 21.12 -7.45 -3.53
N VAL A 41 21.62 -6.22 -3.68
CA VAL A 41 22.91 -5.82 -3.10
C VAL A 41 22.85 -5.80 -1.56
N ALA A 42 21.74 -5.33 -0.99
CA ALA A 42 21.53 -5.31 0.45
C ALA A 42 21.47 -6.72 1.06
N TYR A 43 20.95 -7.70 0.32
CA TYR A 43 20.97 -9.10 0.73
C TYR A 43 22.41 -9.63 0.91
N ILE A 44 23.34 -9.21 0.04
CA ILE A 44 24.75 -9.63 0.10
C ILE A 44 25.54 -8.83 1.16
N MET A 45 25.35 -7.52 1.20
CA MET A 45 26.13 -6.62 2.06
C MET A 45 25.59 -6.48 3.49
N GLY A 46 24.32 -6.82 3.71
CA GLY A 46 23.57 -6.55 4.93
C GLY A 46 22.87 -5.19 4.90
N SER A 47 21.55 -5.20 5.07
CA SER A 47 20.69 -4.01 5.06
C SER A 47 21.11 -2.93 6.06
N GLY A 48 21.50 -3.33 7.27
CA GLY A 48 21.98 -2.39 8.30
C GLY A 48 23.27 -1.66 7.91
N ALA A 49 24.20 -2.34 7.21
CA ALA A 49 25.42 -1.72 6.72
C ALA A 49 25.14 -0.72 5.59
N CYS A 50 24.25 -1.08 4.65
CA CYS A 50 23.79 -0.17 3.61
C CYS A 50 23.13 1.08 4.20
N PHE A 51 22.23 0.90 5.18
CA PHE A 51 21.52 1.98 5.86
C PHE A 51 22.49 2.91 6.61
N LYS A 52 23.44 2.34 7.36
CA LYS A 52 24.51 3.08 8.05
C LYS A 52 25.36 3.90 7.08
N GLN A 53 25.73 3.32 5.94
CA GLN A 53 26.52 4.03 4.94
C GLN A 53 25.78 5.24 4.38
N MET A 54 24.47 5.11 4.09
CA MET A 54 23.66 6.24 3.62
C MET A 54 23.49 7.31 4.69
N PHE A 55 23.31 6.92 5.96
CA PHE A 55 23.27 7.86 7.07
C PHE A 55 24.55 8.70 7.19
N LEU A 56 25.73 8.09 7.00
CA LEU A 56 27.00 8.83 7.00
C LEU A 56 27.09 9.83 5.84
N LEU A 57 26.54 9.50 4.67
CA LEU A 57 26.48 10.43 3.54
C LEU A 57 25.57 11.63 3.84
N LEU A 58 24.45 11.42 4.53
CA LEU A 58 23.53 12.50 4.94
C LEU A 58 24.18 13.52 5.89
N GLN A 59 25.21 13.10 6.64
CA GLN A 59 25.95 14.00 7.54
C GLN A 59 27.07 14.78 6.83
N SER A 60 27.30 14.54 5.54
CA SER A 60 28.38 15.20 4.81
C SER A 60 28.07 16.70 4.62
N PRO A 61 29.03 17.60 4.88
CA PRO A 61 28.83 19.02 4.70
C PRO A 61 28.56 19.34 3.22
N GLY A 62 27.57 20.20 2.95
CA GLY A 62 27.21 20.60 1.59
C GLY A 62 26.32 19.59 0.85
N ALA A 63 25.64 18.67 1.54
CA ALA A 63 24.66 17.78 0.94
C ALA A 63 23.55 18.59 0.23
N THR A 64 23.37 18.33 -1.06
CA THR A 64 22.28 18.89 -1.86
C THR A 64 20.98 18.11 -1.63
N TRP A 65 19.83 18.64 -2.04
CA TRP A 65 18.56 17.94 -1.90
C TRP A 65 18.52 16.65 -2.72
N GLU A 66 19.16 16.61 -3.89
CA GLU A 66 19.26 15.43 -4.77
C GLU A 66 20.05 14.32 -4.08
N SER A 67 21.20 14.70 -3.51
CA SER A 67 22.09 13.80 -2.78
C SER A 67 21.42 13.24 -1.51
N THR A 68 20.61 14.08 -0.85
CA THR A 68 19.82 13.72 0.33
C THR A 68 18.69 12.76 -0.03
N GLN A 69 17.93 13.09 -1.08
CA GLN A 69 16.82 12.29 -1.58
C GLN A 69 17.31 10.89 -2.01
N SER A 70 18.45 10.79 -2.71
CA SER A 70 19.00 9.51 -3.13
C SER A 70 19.43 8.63 -1.95
N ALA A 71 20.06 9.22 -0.93
CA ALA A 71 20.43 8.48 0.28
C ALA A 71 19.18 7.93 0.99
N LEU A 72 18.15 8.77 1.17
CA LEU A 72 16.87 8.37 1.74
C LEU A 72 16.17 7.30 0.90
N PHE A 73 16.28 7.34 -0.43
CA PHE A 73 15.70 6.34 -1.31
C PHE A 73 16.38 4.97 -1.15
N ILE A 74 17.70 4.93 -1.04
CA ILE A 74 18.39 3.67 -0.72
C ILE A 74 17.99 3.17 0.66
N MET A 75 17.95 4.06 1.66
CA MET A 75 17.53 3.72 3.02
C MET A 75 16.11 3.12 3.03
N GLN A 76 15.18 3.72 2.30
CA GLN A 76 13.81 3.23 2.14
C GLN A 76 13.79 1.80 1.60
N ASN A 77 14.60 1.50 0.57
CA ASN A 77 14.63 0.19 -0.08
C ASN A 77 15.20 -0.94 0.79
N VAL A 78 15.96 -0.61 1.84
CA VAL A 78 16.57 -1.60 2.73
C VAL A 78 15.94 -1.64 4.13
N ALA A 79 15.13 -0.63 4.48
CA ALA A 79 14.59 -0.40 5.82
C ALA A 79 13.81 -1.60 6.38
N LYS A 80 12.90 -2.18 5.59
CA LYS A 80 12.07 -3.33 5.99
C LYS A 80 12.88 -4.58 6.39
N ASN A 81 14.14 -4.67 5.96
CA ASN A 81 15.02 -5.80 6.24
C ASN A 81 16.01 -5.52 7.39
N ILE A 82 15.85 -4.42 8.11
CA ILE A 82 16.64 -4.10 9.30
C ILE A 82 15.94 -4.68 10.53
N ILE A 83 16.72 -5.18 11.49
CA ILE A 83 16.19 -5.73 12.73
C ILE A 83 15.41 -4.66 13.52
N PRO A 84 14.23 -4.98 14.07
CA PRO A 84 13.41 -4.02 14.84
C PRO A 84 14.08 -3.43 16.08
N ASN A 85 15.14 -4.06 16.62
CA ASN A 85 15.84 -3.60 17.83
C ASN A 85 17.05 -2.68 17.54
N GLU A 86 17.27 -2.29 16.28
CA GLU A 86 18.34 -1.36 15.92
C GLU A 86 18.10 0.01 16.57
N ASN A 87 19.04 0.49 17.37
CA ASN A 87 18.85 1.69 18.21
C ASN A 87 19.98 2.72 18.10
N GLU A 88 20.89 2.55 17.14
CA GLU A 88 21.99 3.48 16.93
C GLU A 88 21.66 4.53 15.87
N ILE A 89 20.97 4.15 14.79
CA ILE A 89 20.83 4.97 13.58
C ILE A 89 19.37 5.30 13.28
N ILE A 90 18.47 4.31 13.26
CA ILE A 90 17.05 4.51 12.96
C ILE A 90 16.42 5.60 13.84
N PRO A 91 16.62 5.65 15.17
CA PRO A 91 16.03 6.72 15.99
C PRO A 91 16.44 8.12 15.51
N LYS A 92 17.73 8.31 15.16
CA LYS A 92 18.25 9.59 14.68
C LYS A 92 17.66 9.98 13.34
N VAL A 93 17.48 9.00 12.45
CA VAL A 93 16.85 9.20 11.13
C VAL A 93 15.38 9.55 11.30
N ALA A 94 14.64 8.81 12.14
CA ALA A 94 13.24 9.09 12.44
C ALA A 94 13.07 10.49 13.02
N GLU A 95 13.86 10.87 14.03
CA GLU A 95 13.85 12.20 14.62
C GLU A 95 14.13 13.30 13.57
N ALA A 96 15.12 13.10 12.69
CA ALA A 96 15.42 14.05 11.62
C ALA A 96 14.25 14.20 10.63
N ILE A 97 13.55 13.10 10.31
CA ILE A 97 12.38 13.14 9.44
C ILE A 97 11.21 13.90 10.08
N LEU A 98 10.95 13.64 11.37
CA LEU A 98 9.87 14.29 12.11
C LEU A 98 10.07 15.81 12.24
N ASN A 99 11.33 16.26 12.21
CA ASN A 99 11.70 17.67 12.25
C ASN A 99 11.81 18.33 10.87
N LEU A 100 11.43 17.66 9.78
CA LEU A 100 11.46 18.26 8.44
C LEU A 100 10.50 19.44 8.31
N THR A 101 11.00 20.54 7.76
CA THR A 101 10.21 21.77 7.55
C THR A 101 9.51 21.79 6.20
N ASP A 102 8.57 22.72 6.03
CA ASP A 102 7.90 23.01 4.75
C ASP A 102 8.85 23.56 3.67
N LYS A 103 9.99 24.13 4.07
CA LYS A 103 11.07 24.60 3.20
C LYS A 103 11.89 23.48 2.58
N THR A 104 11.85 22.27 3.15
CA THR A 104 12.59 21.14 2.61
C THR A 104 12.01 20.73 1.25
N HIS A 105 12.90 20.36 0.32
CA HIS A 105 12.52 19.96 -1.03
C HIS A 105 11.45 18.86 -1.01
N ILE A 106 10.46 18.97 -1.90
CA ILE A 106 9.27 18.10 -1.87
C ILE A 106 9.61 16.62 -2.04
N ASP A 107 10.58 16.28 -2.88
CA ASP A 107 11.03 14.90 -3.09
C ASP A 107 11.74 14.30 -1.87
N VAL A 108 12.48 15.12 -1.12
CA VAL A 108 13.10 14.70 0.15
C VAL A 108 11.99 14.39 1.16
N ARG A 109 10.99 15.26 1.27
CA ARG A 109 9.85 15.07 2.18
C ARG A 109 9.03 13.84 1.81
N TYR A 110 8.72 13.66 0.54
CA TYR A 110 8.03 12.48 0.02
C TYR A 110 8.78 11.19 0.35
N THR A 111 10.07 11.12 0.01
CA THR A 111 10.91 9.93 0.27
C THR A 111 11.03 9.65 1.76
N SER A 112 11.09 10.69 2.60
CA SER A 112 11.15 10.57 4.06
C SER A 112 9.85 9.99 4.64
N ILE A 113 8.68 10.42 4.16
CA ILE A 113 7.39 9.85 4.55
C ILE A 113 7.32 8.36 4.17
N MET A 114 7.74 8.02 2.95
CA MET A 114 7.76 6.62 2.52
C MET A 114 8.74 5.77 3.34
N LEU A 115 9.92 6.30 3.68
CA LEU A 115 10.88 5.65 4.56
C LEU A 115 10.29 5.39 5.96
N LEU A 116 9.55 6.33 6.55
CA LEU A 116 8.83 6.08 7.82
C LEU A 116 7.86 4.89 7.70
N GLY A 117 7.15 4.77 6.58
CA GLY A 117 6.28 3.63 6.32
C GLY A 117 7.01 2.28 6.27
N GLU A 118 8.22 2.25 5.70
CA GLU A 118 9.07 1.04 5.64
C GLU A 118 9.74 0.70 6.99
N LEU A 119 9.81 1.65 7.91
CA LEU A 119 10.31 1.47 9.28
C LEU A 119 9.21 1.00 10.25
N CYS A 120 8.06 0.54 9.75
CA CYS A 120 6.92 0.17 10.59
C CYS A 120 7.25 -0.87 11.67
N ASP A 121 7.97 -1.95 11.33
CA ASP A 121 8.34 -2.99 12.29
C ASP A 121 9.25 -2.44 13.41
N TRP A 122 10.09 -1.44 13.11
CA TRP A 122 10.90 -0.74 14.11
C TRP A 122 10.04 0.19 14.98
N ILE A 123 9.16 1.00 14.39
CA ILE A 123 8.26 1.92 15.10
C ILE A 123 7.37 1.13 16.08
N GLU A 124 6.94 -0.07 15.68
CA GLU A 124 6.16 -1.00 16.50
C GLU A 124 6.87 -1.44 17.77
N ASN A 125 8.20 -1.55 17.74
CA ASN A 125 9.01 -1.88 18.91
C ASN A 125 9.37 -0.66 19.77
N HIS A 126 9.04 0.57 19.34
CA HIS A 126 9.42 1.83 19.99
C HIS A 126 8.19 2.74 20.18
N ALA A 127 7.31 2.33 21.10
CA ALA A 127 6.01 2.96 21.34
C ALA A 127 6.10 4.46 21.66
N GLU A 128 7.21 4.92 22.24
CA GLU A 128 7.48 6.34 22.53
C GLU A 128 7.54 7.20 21.27
N THR A 129 7.92 6.63 20.12
CA THR A 129 8.02 7.36 18.85
C THR A 129 6.72 7.35 18.05
N LEU A 130 5.84 6.39 18.33
CA LEU A 130 4.63 6.14 17.54
C LEU A 130 3.73 7.38 17.45
N GLN A 131 3.44 8.03 18.57
CA GLN A 131 2.53 9.18 18.59
C GLN A 131 3.06 10.33 17.71
N ALA A 132 4.36 10.63 17.80
CA ALA A 132 4.99 11.66 17.00
C ALA A 132 4.96 11.33 15.50
N VAL A 133 5.17 10.05 15.14
CA VAL A 133 5.04 9.59 13.74
C VAL A 133 3.61 9.73 13.24
N LEU A 134 2.62 9.33 14.03
CA LEU A 134 1.21 9.45 13.64
C LEU A 134 0.81 10.90 13.44
N ASP A 135 1.17 11.78 14.37
CA ASP A 135 0.86 13.21 14.25
C ASP A 135 1.49 13.82 13.00
N PHE A 136 2.76 13.46 12.72
CA PHE A 136 3.46 13.90 11.51
C PHE A 136 2.78 13.40 10.22
N LEU A 137 2.37 12.14 10.16
CA LEU A 137 1.70 11.56 8.99
C LEU A 137 0.29 12.13 8.80
N LEU A 138 -0.47 12.33 9.88
CA LEU A 138 -1.78 12.98 9.86
C LEU A 138 -1.68 14.43 9.38
N CYS A 139 -0.65 15.16 9.80
CA CYS A 139 -0.35 16.49 9.27
C CYS A 139 -0.02 16.42 7.77
N SER A 140 0.76 15.42 7.35
CA SER A 140 1.17 15.23 5.95
C SER A 140 0.00 14.89 5.02
N LEU A 141 -1.03 14.20 5.53
CA LEU A 141 -2.30 13.95 4.79
C LEU A 141 -3.02 15.23 4.36
N GLN A 142 -2.82 16.34 5.08
CA GLN A 142 -3.49 17.62 4.82
C GLN A 142 -2.70 18.52 3.87
N GLN A 143 -1.51 18.09 3.43
CA GLN A 143 -0.62 18.90 2.61
C GLN A 143 -0.85 18.67 1.10
N LYS A 144 0.16 19.00 0.28
CA LYS A 144 0.13 18.77 -1.18
C LYS A 144 -0.27 17.32 -1.47
N LYS A 145 -1.08 17.12 -2.51
CA LYS A 145 -1.69 15.82 -2.88
C LYS A 145 -0.70 14.65 -2.89
N VAL A 146 0.53 14.89 -3.34
CA VAL A 146 1.57 13.85 -3.42
C VAL A 146 2.09 13.44 -2.04
N LEU A 147 2.21 14.37 -1.09
CA LEU A 147 2.58 14.05 0.29
C LEU A 147 1.42 13.35 1.00
N ALA A 148 0.18 13.69 0.67
CA ALA A 148 -0.99 12.99 1.19
C ALA A 148 -1.05 11.53 0.72
N ALA A 149 -0.72 11.27 -0.54
CA ALA A 149 -0.58 9.90 -1.07
C ALA A 149 0.48 9.09 -0.30
N ALA A 150 1.69 9.65 -0.12
CA ALA A 150 2.75 8.99 0.65
C ALA A 150 2.34 8.73 2.11
N ALA A 151 1.70 9.72 2.75
CA ALA A 151 1.26 9.61 4.13
C ALA A 151 0.18 8.55 4.31
N ALA A 152 -0.75 8.43 3.35
CA ALA A 152 -1.77 7.39 3.33
C ALA A 152 -1.16 5.97 3.27
N ILE A 153 -0.13 5.78 2.43
CA ILE A 153 0.60 4.50 2.34
C ILE A 153 1.32 4.24 3.67
N ALA A 154 2.10 5.20 4.16
CA ALA A 154 2.86 5.05 5.41
C ALA A 154 1.96 4.74 6.62
N LEU A 155 0.82 5.44 6.76
CA LEU A 155 -0.17 5.17 7.82
C LEU A 155 -0.77 3.77 7.71
N THR A 156 -0.93 3.25 6.49
CA THR A 156 -1.44 1.89 6.27
C THR A 156 -0.40 0.84 6.64
N SER A 157 0.89 1.13 6.40
CA SER A 157 2.00 0.23 6.69
C SER A 157 2.31 0.05 8.17
N ILE A 158 2.01 1.04 9.01
CA ILE A 158 2.23 0.97 10.46
C ILE A 158 1.18 0.04 11.09
N ARG A 159 1.61 -1.16 11.53
CA ARG A 159 0.77 -2.23 12.11
C ARG A 159 0.69 -2.17 13.63
N SER A 160 1.40 -1.23 14.28
CA SER A 160 1.36 -0.96 15.75
C SER A 160 -0.05 -0.76 16.26
N PHE A 161 -0.92 -0.43 15.33
CA PHE A 161 -2.30 -0.71 15.36
C PHE A 161 -2.60 -2.23 15.36
N GLU A 162 -2.36 -2.88 16.50
CA GLU A 162 -3.39 -3.75 17.09
C GLU A 162 -4.65 -2.94 17.46
N ILE A 163 -4.98 -1.93 16.65
CA ILE A 163 -6.25 -1.26 16.67
C ILE A 163 -7.28 -2.32 16.34
N ASN A 164 -8.31 -2.36 17.18
CA ASN A 164 -9.61 -2.94 16.86
C ASN A 164 -9.93 -2.75 15.37
N ASN A 165 -10.33 -3.84 14.71
CA ASN A 165 -10.66 -3.84 13.29
C ASN A 165 -11.60 -2.68 12.88
N ASP A 166 -12.53 -2.29 13.75
CA ASP A 166 -13.48 -1.20 13.50
C ASP A 166 -12.79 0.17 13.33
N LEU A 167 -11.81 0.51 14.16
CA LEU A 167 -11.13 1.81 13.99
C LEU A 167 -10.15 1.75 12.81
N ALA A 168 -9.58 0.58 12.49
CA ALA A 168 -8.78 0.42 11.28
C ALA A 168 -9.62 0.63 10.02
N ILE A 169 -10.84 0.08 9.99
CA ILE A 169 -11.83 0.36 8.95
C ILE A 169 -12.19 1.86 8.93
N GLY A 170 -12.35 2.48 10.09
CA GLY A 170 -12.59 3.92 10.22
C GLY A 170 -11.46 4.78 9.63
N LEU A 171 -10.21 4.41 9.89
CA LEU A 171 -9.02 5.07 9.35
C LEU A 171 -8.95 4.88 7.82
N LEU A 172 -9.11 3.65 7.34
CA LEU A 172 -9.12 3.35 5.89
C LEU A 172 -10.22 4.13 5.17
N LYS A 173 -11.41 4.24 5.78
CA LYS A 173 -12.48 5.12 5.27
C LYS A 173 -12.02 6.58 5.19
N GLY A 174 -11.38 7.11 6.23
CA GLY A 174 -10.84 8.48 6.24
C GLY A 174 -9.81 8.70 5.14
N ILE A 175 -8.87 7.76 4.99
CA ILE A 175 -7.85 7.77 3.94
C ILE A 175 -8.51 7.74 2.55
N SER A 176 -9.46 6.84 2.29
CA SER A 176 -10.16 6.71 1.01
C SER A 176 -10.91 7.97 0.56
N LEU A 177 -11.46 8.73 1.50
CA LEU A 177 -12.08 10.03 1.19
C LEU A 177 -11.05 11.05 0.69
N ILE A 178 -9.80 10.98 1.17
CA ILE A 178 -8.68 11.80 0.69
C ILE A 178 -8.21 11.29 -0.67
N LEU A 179 -8.09 9.96 -0.84
CA LEU A 179 -7.69 9.34 -2.11
C LEU A 179 -8.58 9.81 -3.27
N SER A 180 -9.90 9.92 -3.04
CA SER A 180 -10.88 10.37 -4.04
C SER A 180 -10.58 11.76 -4.62
N ARG A 181 -9.71 12.56 -3.98
CA ARG A 181 -9.32 13.90 -4.42
C ARG A 181 -7.94 13.95 -5.09
N LEU A 182 -7.23 12.82 -5.15
CA LEU A 182 -5.92 12.71 -5.77
C LEU A 182 -6.03 12.76 -7.31
N PRO A 183 -4.97 13.21 -8.00
CA PRO A 183 -4.88 13.05 -9.45
C PRO A 183 -4.91 11.57 -9.83
N ARG A 184 -5.37 11.23 -11.04
CA ARG A 184 -5.63 9.84 -11.47
C ARG A 184 -4.46 8.89 -11.26
N ASN A 185 -3.26 9.30 -11.66
CA ASN A 185 -2.05 8.50 -11.51
C ASN A 185 -1.74 8.20 -10.03
N GLN A 186 -1.78 9.22 -9.19
CA GLN A 186 -1.53 9.04 -7.75
C GLN A 186 -2.63 8.21 -7.08
N LEU A 187 -3.89 8.40 -7.49
CA LEU A 187 -5.01 7.62 -6.98
C LEU A 187 -4.80 6.12 -7.25
N GLU A 188 -4.54 5.77 -8.51
CA GLU A 188 -4.35 4.38 -8.91
C GLU A 188 -3.22 3.72 -8.11
N THR A 189 -2.02 4.32 -8.12
CA THR A 189 -0.85 3.78 -7.45
C THR A 189 -1.06 3.69 -5.93
N THR A 190 -1.60 4.74 -5.31
CA THR A 190 -1.82 4.76 -3.85
C THR A 190 -2.88 3.75 -3.43
N MET A 191 -4.00 3.68 -4.14
CA MET A 191 -5.07 2.74 -3.82
C MET A 191 -4.63 1.29 -4.04
N ARG A 192 -3.83 1.03 -5.07
CA ARG A 192 -3.25 -0.29 -5.35
C ARG A 192 -2.37 -0.75 -4.19
N GLU A 193 -1.50 0.11 -3.68
CA GLU A 193 -0.64 -0.20 -2.53
C GLU A 193 -1.44 -0.45 -1.24
N ILE A 194 -2.44 0.39 -0.96
CA ILE A 194 -3.29 0.21 0.23
C ILE A 194 -4.07 -1.11 0.16
N ILE A 195 -4.64 -1.44 -1.00
CA ILE A 195 -5.36 -2.71 -1.21
C ILE A 195 -4.39 -3.90 -1.12
N ARG A 196 -3.22 -3.81 -1.74
CA ARG A 196 -2.16 -4.83 -1.64
C ARG A 196 -1.84 -5.16 -0.19
N PHE A 197 -1.65 -4.13 0.65
CA PHE A 197 -1.38 -4.33 2.08
C PHE A 197 -2.52 -5.05 2.82
N GLN A 198 -3.79 -4.81 2.45
CA GLN A 198 -4.91 -5.55 3.06
C GLN A 198 -5.02 -6.98 2.55
N LEU A 199 -4.61 -7.24 1.31
CA LEU A 199 -4.78 -8.53 0.64
C LEU A 199 -3.58 -9.48 0.82
N GLU A 200 -2.38 -8.98 1.12
CA GLU A 200 -1.19 -9.81 1.31
C GLU A 200 -1.36 -10.84 2.45
N PRO A 201 -1.89 -10.48 3.64
CA PRO A 201 -2.21 -11.47 4.67
C PRO A 201 -3.23 -12.51 4.21
N LEU A 202 -4.19 -12.13 3.36
CA LEU A 202 -5.16 -13.07 2.78
C LEU A 202 -4.49 -14.06 1.83
N ALA A 203 -3.55 -13.60 1.02
CA ALA A 203 -2.79 -14.47 0.12
C ALA A 203 -1.99 -15.52 0.92
N GLU A 204 -1.41 -15.15 2.06
CA GLU A 204 -0.75 -16.07 2.97
C GLU A 204 -1.74 -17.07 3.60
N LEU A 205 -2.88 -16.59 4.08
CA LEU A 205 -3.94 -17.45 4.63
C LEU A 205 -4.47 -18.44 3.59
N VAL A 206 -4.60 -18.05 2.32
CA VAL A 206 -5.00 -18.95 1.23
C VAL A 206 -3.95 -20.03 0.98
N LYS A 207 -2.66 -19.67 0.98
CA LYS A 207 -1.53 -20.59 0.81
C LYS A 207 -1.28 -21.53 2.00
N SER A 208 -1.67 -21.11 3.21
CA SER A 208 -1.60 -21.97 4.40
C SER A 208 -2.42 -23.26 4.19
N GLY A 209 -2.15 -24.31 4.97
CA GLY A 209 -2.73 -25.65 4.79
C GLY A 209 -4.26 -25.74 4.92
N PRO A 210 -4.83 -26.93 5.22
CA PRO A 210 -6.28 -27.09 5.35
C PRO A 210 -6.83 -26.09 6.37
N VAL A 211 -8.03 -25.56 6.09
CA VAL A 211 -8.68 -24.50 6.87
C VAL A 211 -8.72 -24.92 8.35
N THR A 212 -7.90 -24.28 9.17
CA THR A 212 -8.04 -24.34 10.63
C THR A 212 -9.28 -23.56 11.04
N VAL A 213 -9.80 -23.83 12.24
CA VAL A 213 -10.99 -23.14 12.78
C VAL A 213 -10.80 -21.62 12.64
N VAL A 214 -11.70 -20.98 11.90
CA VAL A 214 -11.66 -19.53 11.70
C VAL A 214 -12.02 -18.83 13.00
N CYS A 215 -11.02 -18.23 13.67
CA CYS A 215 -11.23 -17.43 14.86
C CYS A 215 -11.82 -16.07 14.47
N LYS A 216 -13.13 -15.90 14.66
CA LYS A 216 -13.86 -14.70 14.23
C LYS A 216 -13.24 -13.42 14.79
N GLY A 217 -12.96 -12.47 13.92
CA GLY A 217 -12.46 -11.15 14.29
C GLY A 217 -10.95 -11.08 14.57
N GLU A 218 -10.24 -12.20 14.49
CA GLU A 218 -8.79 -12.23 14.57
C GLU A 218 -8.14 -12.01 13.20
N ARG A 219 -6.83 -11.74 13.18
CA ARG A 219 -6.06 -11.61 11.93
C ARG A 219 -5.97 -12.90 11.11
N THR A 220 -6.32 -14.04 11.71
CA THR A 220 -6.43 -15.35 11.03
C THR A 220 -7.75 -15.50 10.27
N ASP A 221 -8.71 -14.60 10.49
CA ASP A 221 -10.00 -14.59 9.85
C ASP A 221 -9.94 -13.90 8.48
N PRO A 222 -10.25 -14.57 7.36
CA PRO A 222 -10.23 -13.91 6.06
C PRO A 222 -11.23 -12.75 5.96
N ALA A 223 -12.37 -12.81 6.65
CA ALA A 223 -13.34 -11.71 6.60
C ALA A 223 -12.83 -10.43 7.28
N TYR A 224 -11.87 -10.53 8.21
CA TYR A 224 -11.20 -9.37 8.83
C TYR A 224 -10.55 -8.48 7.76
N TRP A 225 -9.74 -9.09 6.90
CA TRP A 225 -8.98 -8.40 5.85
C TRP A 225 -9.86 -8.02 4.65
N VAL A 226 -10.83 -8.86 4.28
CA VAL A 226 -11.80 -8.54 3.23
C VAL A 226 -12.60 -7.28 3.61
N ASP A 227 -13.00 -7.13 4.87
CA ASP A 227 -13.75 -5.95 5.32
C ASP A 227 -12.91 -4.66 5.25
N ARG A 228 -11.60 -4.74 5.50
CA ARG A 228 -10.67 -3.62 5.32
C ARG A 228 -10.51 -3.23 3.85
N ALA A 229 -10.24 -4.19 2.97
CA ALA A 229 -10.19 -3.93 1.52
C ALA A 229 -11.52 -3.35 0.99
N CYS A 230 -12.63 -3.85 1.53
CA CYS A 230 -13.98 -3.39 1.21
C CYS A 230 -14.20 -1.93 1.60
N ALA A 231 -13.71 -1.51 2.77
CA ALA A 231 -13.77 -0.11 3.20
C ALA A 231 -13.04 0.83 2.22
N VAL A 232 -11.88 0.40 1.70
CA VAL A 232 -11.09 1.18 0.75
C VAL A 232 -11.86 1.37 -0.56
N ILE A 233 -12.34 0.28 -1.15
CA ILE A 233 -13.08 0.32 -2.43
C ILE A 233 -14.39 1.10 -2.27
N ARG A 234 -15.15 0.86 -1.20
CA ARG A 234 -16.46 1.49 -0.98
C ARG A 234 -16.38 3.01 -0.87
N HIS A 235 -15.32 3.52 -0.24
CA HIS A 235 -15.21 4.94 0.09
C HIS A 235 -14.29 5.72 -0.84
N THR A 236 -13.66 5.05 -1.81
CA THR A 236 -12.90 5.70 -2.86
C THR A 236 -13.82 5.92 -4.07
N ASN A 237 -14.26 7.16 -4.27
CA ASN A 237 -15.18 7.53 -5.35
C ASN A 237 -14.59 8.70 -6.14
N PRO A 238 -13.65 8.44 -7.06
CA PRO A 238 -13.07 9.48 -7.90
C PRO A 238 -14.09 10.01 -8.91
N ASP A 239 -13.96 11.29 -9.24
CA ASP A 239 -14.73 11.89 -10.33
C ASP A 239 -14.11 11.49 -11.68
N VAL A 240 -14.80 10.61 -12.41
CA VAL A 240 -14.33 10.04 -13.68
C VAL A 240 -15.43 10.19 -14.72
N SER A 241 -15.07 10.71 -15.89
CA SER A 241 -16.01 10.79 -17.02
C SER A 241 -16.41 9.40 -17.50
N ILE A 242 -17.63 9.26 -17.99
CA ILE A 242 -18.17 7.97 -18.51
C ILE A 242 -17.31 7.40 -19.65
N GLU A 243 -16.69 8.28 -20.43
CA GLU A 243 -15.89 7.92 -21.61
C GLU A 243 -14.45 7.48 -21.26
N GLU A 244 -14.03 7.68 -20.01
CA GLU A 244 -12.66 7.43 -19.59
C GLU A 244 -12.54 6.11 -18.83
N ILE A 245 -11.39 5.45 -18.97
CA ILE A 245 -11.10 4.24 -18.20
C ILE A 245 -11.01 4.62 -16.73
N HIS A 246 -11.74 3.88 -15.89
CA HIS A 246 -11.71 4.09 -14.44
C HIS A 246 -10.30 3.79 -13.91
N PRO A 247 -9.65 4.70 -13.16
CA PRO A 247 -8.25 4.57 -12.76
C PRO A 247 -7.99 3.34 -11.88
N THR A 248 -9.02 2.80 -11.24
CA THR A 248 -8.92 1.63 -10.36
C THR A 248 -9.35 0.32 -11.03
N LEU A 249 -9.67 0.34 -12.33
CA LEU A 249 -10.14 -0.85 -13.05
C LEU A 249 -9.11 -1.97 -13.02
N GLN A 250 -7.83 -1.63 -13.25
CA GLN A 250 -6.74 -2.62 -13.23
C GLN A 250 -6.60 -3.28 -11.85
N ILE A 251 -6.79 -2.51 -10.77
CA ILE A 251 -6.73 -3.05 -9.40
C ILE A 251 -7.78 -4.15 -9.21
N LEU A 252 -9.00 -3.96 -9.75
CA LEU A 252 -10.05 -4.98 -9.65
C LEU A 252 -9.68 -6.27 -10.42
N ASN A 253 -9.09 -6.13 -11.61
CA ASN A 253 -8.66 -7.26 -12.43
C ASN A 253 -7.49 -8.03 -11.79
N GLU A 254 -6.52 -7.33 -11.21
CA GLU A 254 -5.35 -7.93 -10.57
C GLU A 254 -5.69 -8.62 -9.24
N THR A 255 -6.70 -8.14 -8.54
CA THR A 255 -7.13 -8.72 -7.27
C THR A 255 -8.06 -9.93 -7.43
N TRP A 256 -8.69 -10.08 -8.60
CA TRP A 256 -9.63 -11.16 -8.89
C TRP A 256 -9.08 -12.58 -8.65
N PRO A 257 -7.86 -12.96 -9.10
CA PRO A 257 -7.34 -14.31 -8.87
C PRO A 257 -7.30 -14.70 -7.40
N LEU A 258 -6.91 -13.77 -6.52
CA LEU A 258 -6.92 -14.00 -5.07
C LEU A 258 -8.34 -14.11 -4.52
N ILE A 259 -9.25 -13.22 -4.94
CA ILE A 259 -10.67 -13.26 -4.54
C ILE A 259 -11.30 -14.60 -4.93
N SER A 260 -11.04 -15.08 -6.15
CA SER A 260 -11.51 -16.38 -6.63
C SER A 260 -10.99 -17.54 -5.78
N GLN A 261 -9.72 -17.51 -5.39
CA GLN A 261 -9.13 -18.51 -4.48
C GLN A 261 -9.75 -18.46 -3.07
N ILE A 262 -10.05 -17.27 -2.53
CA ILE A 262 -10.76 -17.11 -1.26
C ILE A 262 -12.13 -17.77 -1.34
N MET A 263 -12.90 -17.49 -2.40
CA MET A 263 -14.22 -18.08 -2.61
C MET A 263 -14.16 -19.61 -2.70
N GLY A 264 -13.14 -20.16 -3.37
CA GLY A 264 -12.93 -21.61 -3.45
C GLY A 264 -12.53 -22.24 -2.11
N LYS A 265 -11.56 -21.66 -1.40
CA LYS A 265 -11.04 -22.19 -0.13
C LYS A 265 -12.07 -22.14 1.00
N TYR A 266 -12.79 -21.02 1.11
CA TYR A 266 -13.75 -20.77 2.20
C TYR A 266 -15.21 -20.95 1.76
N GLN A 267 -15.44 -21.78 0.73
CA GLN A 267 -16.76 -21.96 0.12
C GLN A 267 -17.87 -22.40 1.07
N THR A 268 -17.56 -23.00 2.22
CA THR A 268 -18.57 -23.42 3.23
C THR A 268 -18.86 -22.34 4.27
N ASP A 269 -18.04 -21.29 4.38
CA ASP A 269 -18.22 -20.20 5.36
C ASP A 269 -19.09 -19.09 4.75
N VAL A 270 -20.36 -19.06 5.16
CA VAL A 270 -21.37 -18.07 4.73
C VAL A 270 -20.91 -16.64 4.98
N ARG A 271 -20.23 -16.37 6.11
CA ARG A 271 -19.83 -15.01 6.47
C ARG A 271 -18.69 -14.53 5.58
N VAL A 272 -17.69 -15.37 5.34
CA VAL A 272 -16.59 -15.05 4.42
C VAL A 272 -17.13 -14.85 3.02
N MET A 273 -18.06 -15.71 2.58
CA MET A 273 -18.69 -15.57 1.27
C MET A 273 -19.47 -14.25 1.13
N GLU A 274 -20.27 -13.89 2.14
CA GLU A 274 -21.01 -12.62 2.19
C GLU A 274 -20.07 -11.40 2.11
N ARG A 275 -18.98 -11.40 2.89
CA ARG A 275 -17.99 -10.31 2.86
C ARG A 275 -17.28 -10.22 1.51
N THR A 276 -16.93 -11.36 0.92
CA THR A 276 -16.26 -11.43 -0.38
C THR A 276 -17.19 -10.94 -1.51
N CYS A 277 -18.46 -11.38 -1.52
CA CYS A 277 -19.45 -10.87 -2.46
C CYS A 277 -19.71 -9.37 -2.28
N ARG A 278 -19.67 -8.87 -1.04
CA ARG A 278 -19.78 -7.44 -0.75
C ARG A 278 -18.60 -6.64 -1.32
N LEU A 279 -17.37 -7.14 -1.18
CA LEU A 279 -16.18 -6.53 -1.80
C LEU A 279 -16.35 -6.42 -3.31
N ILE A 280 -16.70 -7.52 -3.97
CA ILE A 280 -16.92 -7.59 -5.43
C ILE A 280 -18.00 -6.58 -5.84
N ARG A 281 -19.14 -6.54 -5.16
CA ARG A 281 -20.23 -5.60 -5.44
C ARG A 281 -19.77 -4.15 -5.41
N TYR A 282 -18.97 -3.75 -4.43
CA TYR A 282 -18.44 -2.38 -4.41
C TYR A 282 -17.44 -2.14 -5.54
N GLY A 283 -16.61 -3.13 -5.87
CA GLY A 283 -15.69 -3.06 -7.01
C GLY A 283 -16.43 -2.85 -8.34
N VAL A 284 -17.45 -3.66 -8.60
CA VAL A 284 -18.30 -3.58 -9.79
C VAL A 284 -19.02 -2.23 -9.85
N ARG A 285 -19.62 -1.75 -8.76
CA ARG A 285 -20.30 -0.44 -8.74
C ARG A 285 -19.36 0.74 -8.95
N MET A 286 -18.11 0.61 -8.54
CA MET A 286 -17.09 1.65 -8.73
C MET A 286 -16.70 1.78 -10.21
N VAL A 287 -16.50 0.66 -10.91
CA VAL A 287 -16.04 0.68 -12.32
C VAL A 287 -17.17 0.49 -13.35
N ARG A 288 -18.37 0.14 -12.89
CA ARG A 288 -19.61 -0.08 -13.65
C ARG A 288 -19.40 -1.03 -14.84
N LYS A 289 -19.90 -0.67 -16.02
CA LYS A 289 -19.77 -1.40 -17.29
C LYS A 289 -18.34 -1.82 -17.65
N GLN A 290 -17.32 -1.16 -17.09
CA GLN A 290 -15.93 -1.51 -17.35
C GLN A 290 -15.49 -2.79 -16.65
N ALA A 291 -16.29 -3.35 -15.72
CA ALA A 291 -16.03 -4.63 -15.05
C ALA A 291 -16.19 -5.86 -15.96
N SER A 292 -16.41 -5.69 -17.26
CA SER A 292 -16.79 -6.76 -18.21
C SER A 292 -15.85 -7.98 -18.20
N LEU A 293 -14.55 -7.78 -18.03
CA LEU A 293 -13.55 -8.86 -17.97
C LEU A 293 -13.74 -9.82 -16.79
N LEU A 294 -14.46 -9.38 -15.74
CA LEU A 294 -14.71 -10.17 -14.54
C LEU A 294 -16.06 -10.89 -14.58
N VAL A 295 -16.98 -10.46 -15.43
CA VAL A 295 -18.37 -10.93 -15.45
C VAL A 295 -18.42 -12.44 -15.73
N GLU A 296 -17.83 -12.90 -16.82
CA GLU A 296 -17.84 -14.32 -17.20
C GLU A 296 -17.19 -15.25 -16.17
N PRO A 297 -15.92 -15.05 -15.75
CA PRO A 297 -15.28 -15.96 -14.80
C PRO A 297 -16.00 -15.97 -13.44
N LEU A 298 -16.52 -14.83 -12.99
CA LEU A 298 -17.23 -14.74 -11.72
C LEU A 298 -18.61 -15.40 -11.78
N ILE A 299 -19.39 -15.19 -12.84
CA ILE A 299 -20.69 -15.86 -13.00
C ILE A 299 -20.51 -17.38 -13.01
N ASN A 300 -19.53 -17.88 -13.78
CA ASN A 300 -19.23 -19.31 -13.83
C ASN A 300 -18.91 -19.86 -12.44
N GLN A 301 -18.07 -19.16 -11.68
CA GLN A 301 -17.74 -19.56 -10.30
C GLN A 301 -18.96 -19.48 -9.36
N MET A 302 -19.78 -18.42 -9.47
CA MET A 302 -21.00 -18.24 -8.66
C MET A 302 -22.00 -19.36 -8.89
N VAL A 303 -22.25 -19.76 -10.15
CA VAL A 303 -23.17 -20.85 -10.49
C VAL A 303 -22.70 -22.17 -9.89
N CYS A 304 -21.41 -22.50 -10.05
CA CYS A 304 -20.82 -23.71 -9.49
C CYS A 304 -20.93 -23.74 -7.95
N LEU A 305 -20.58 -22.64 -7.27
CA LEU A 305 -20.63 -22.57 -5.81
C LEU A 305 -22.06 -22.53 -5.26
N TYR A 306 -22.98 -21.85 -5.95
CA TYR A 306 -24.39 -21.78 -5.55
C TYR A 306 -25.08 -23.14 -5.66
N ALA A 307 -24.73 -23.95 -6.67
CA ALA A 307 -25.26 -25.31 -6.82
C ALA A 307 -24.87 -26.23 -5.65
N LEU A 308 -23.74 -25.95 -4.98
CA LEU A 308 -23.24 -26.75 -3.85
C LEU A 308 -23.66 -26.22 -2.48
N HIS A 309 -23.62 -24.90 -2.28
CA HIS A 309 -23.72 -24.29 -0.94
C HIS A 309 -24.89 -23.31 -0.77
N HIS A 310 -25.61 -22.96 -1.84
CA HIS A 310 -26.81 -22.10 -1.81
C HIS A 310 -26.66 -20.75 -1.08
N HIS A 311 -25.47 -20.12 -1.12
CA HIS A 311 -25.27 -18.80 -0.52
C HIS A 311 -26.13 -17.74 -1.19
N SER A 312 -27.05 -17.13 -0.43
CA SER A 312 -27.98 -16.11 -0.94
C SER A 312 -27.28 -14.85 -1.47
N CYS A 313 -26.07 -14.56 -0.97
CA CYS A 313 -25.27 -13.43 -1.42
C CYS A 313 -24.93 -13.49 -2.92
N PHE A 314 -24.92 -14.67 -3.55
CA PHE A 314 -24.72 -14.81 -4.98
C PHE A 314 -25.91 -14.28 -5.79
N LEU A 315 -27.15 -14.47 -5.31
CA LEU A 315 -28.33 -13.91 -5.98
C LEU A 315 -28.29 -12.37 -5.96
N TYR A 316 -27.89 -11.80 -4.82
CA TYR A 316 -27.76 -10.36 -4.70
C TYR A 316 -26.59 -9.81 -5.52
N LEU A 317 -25.47 -10.51 -5.57
CA LEU A 317 -24.37 -10.13 -6.45
C LEU A 317 -24.79 -10.22 -7.93
N GLY A 318 -25.58 -11.23 -8.30
CA GLY A 318 -26.16 -11.35 -9.64
C GLY A 318 -27.05 -10.15 -10.02
N SER A 319 -27.86 -9.64 -9.09
CA SER A 319 -28.69 -8.45 -9.36
C SER A 319 -27.83 -7.21 -9.65
N VAL A 320 -26.68 -7.06 -8.99
CA VAL A 320 -25.76 -5.95 -9.23
C VAL A 320 -25.16 -6.03 -10.64
N PHE A 321 -24.84 -7.23 -11.12
CA PHE A 321 -24.38 -7.39 -12.50
C PHE A 321 -25.46 -6.99 -13.50
N VAL A 322 -26.70 -7.39 -13.28
CA VAL A 322 -27.83 -6.98 -14.13
C VAL A 322 -28.04 -5.46 -14.12
N ASP A 323 -27.80 -4.80 -12.99
CA ASP A 323 -27.95 -3.34 -12.86
C ASP A 323 -26.80 -2.57 -13.55
N GLU A 324 -25.57 -3.09 -13.54
CA GLU A 324 -24.35 -2.34 -13.88
C GLU A 324 -23.69 -2.75 -15.20
N CYS A 325 -23.91 -3.97 -15.69
CA CYS A 325 -23.24 -4.57 -16.86
C CYS A 325 -24.24 -4.91 -17.97
#